data_AF-A0A7S3RIG6-F1
#
_entry.id   AF-A0A7S3RIG6-F1
#
_cell.length_a   1.000
_cell.length_b   1.000
_cell.length_c   1.000
_cell.angle_alpha   90.00
_cell.angle_beta   90.00
_cell.angle_gamma   90.00
#
_symmetry.space_group_name_H-M   'P 1'
#
loop_
_entity.id
_entity.type
_entity.pdbx_description
1 polymer ?
#
loop_
_entity_poly.entity_id
_entity_poly.type
_entity_poly.pdbx_seq_one_letter_code
_entity_poly.pdbx_strand_id
1 'polypeptide(L)'
;LRKFETRDEYKEIRKMERKRRKLAREAKASQQAQDEHQLPRETVGVERSLPPLDELKLRAWEFWRGIGSPTCVLAPMVNQSELPFRLLARKHGAQLTYTPMLHSVHFAMEESYRQDNFDPHPEDRPLIVQFCGDDPHTLLKAAKHVEG
;
A
#
# COMPACT_ATOMS: atom_id res chain seq x y z
N LEU A 1 -7.70 -22.26 -26.03
CA LEU A 1 -8.87 -21.49 -26.53
C LEU A 1 -10.10 -22.41 -26.51
N ARG A 2 -10.86 -22.46 -25.40
CA ARG A 2 -12.19 -23.12 -25.42
C ARG A 2 -13.13 -22.19 -26.18
N LYS A 3 -13.62 -22.64 -27.33
CA LYS A 3 -14.67 -21.94 -28.08
C LYS A 3 -15.97 -22.13 -27.29
N PHE A 4 -16.64 -21.03 -27.00
CA PHE A 4 -17.92 -21.02 -26.26
C PHE A 4 -19.04 -21.29 -27.26
N GLU A 5 -19.91 -22.26 -26.98
CA GLU A 5 -20.95 -22.69 -27.93
C GLU A 5 -22.23 -21.83 -27.80
N THR A 6 -22.50 -21.21 -26.65
CA THR A 6 -23.64 -20.30 -26.50
C THR A 6 -23.38 -19.07 -25.60
N ARG A 7 -24.14 -17.99 -25.83
CA ARG A 7 -24.06 -16.72 -25.06
C ARG A 7 -24.42 -16.91 -23.58
N ASP A 8 -25.23 -17.90 -23.26
CA ASP A 8 -25.67 -18.16 -21.89
C ASP A 8 -24.63 -18.96 -21.09
N GLU A 9 -23.90 -19.87 -21.72
CA GLU A 9 -22.73 -20.53 -21.12
C GLU A 9 -21.63 -19.53 -20.75
N TYR A 10 -21.35 -18.55 -21.63
CA TYR A 10 -20.36 -17.51 -21.34
C TYR A 10 -20.75 -16.66 -20.10
N LYS A 11 -22.03 -16.33 -19.94
CA LYS A 11 -22.52 -15.58 -18.78
C LYS A 11 -22.37 -16.38 -17.50
N GLU A 12 -22.71 -17.67 -17.53
CA GLU A 12 -22.61 -18.55 -16.35
C GLU A 12 -21.16 -18.81 -15.95
N ILE A 13 -20.24 -19.00 -16.91
CA ILE A 13 -18.81 -19.10 -16.64
C ILE A 13 -18.29 -17.81 -15.98
N ARG A 14 -18.64 -16.65 -16.52
CA ARG A 14 -18.23 -15.35 -15.95
C ARG A 14 -18.80 -15.12 -14.53
N LYS A 15 -20.01 -15.60 -14.28
CA LYS A 15 -20.67 -15.55 -12.96
C LYS A 15 -19.97 -16.49 -11.97
N MET A 16 -19.60 -17.70 -12.40
CA MET A 16 -18.81 -18.63 -11.61
C MET A 16 -17.41 -18.10 -11.29
N GLU A 17 -16.71 -17.48 -12.26
CA GLU A 17 -15.40 -16.86 -12.02
C GLU A 17 -15.48 -15.71 -11.03
N ARG A 18 -16.51 -14.86 -11.12
CA ARG A 18 -16.76 -13.80 -10.13
C ARG A 18 -17.00 -14.38 -8.73
N LYS A 19 -17.80 -15.45 -8.63
CA LYS A 19 -18.06 -16.14 -7.35
C LYS A 19 -16.79 -16.76 -6.78
N ARG A 20 -15.94 -17.41 -7.58
CA ARG A 20 -14.63 -17.94 -7.16
C ARG A 20 -13.69 -16.84 -6.67
N ARG A 21 -13.61 -15.71 -7.37
CA ARG A 21 -12.80 -14.56 -6.94
C ARG A 21 -13.29 -13.95 -5.63
N LYS A 22 -14.62 -13.87 -5.44
CA LYS A 22 -15.22 -13.38 -4.19
C LYS A 22 -14.88 -14.30 -3.01
N LEU A 23 -15.06 -15.62 -3.19
CA LEU A 23 -14.73 -16.61 -2.17
C LEU A 23 -13.23 -16.64 -1.84
N ALA A 24 -12.35 -16.51 -2.83
CA ALA A 24 -10.91 -16.42 -2.60
C ALA A 24 -10.52 -15.16 -1.80
N ARG A 25 -11.21 -14.03 -2.05
CA ARG A 25 -11.01 -12.78 -1.31
C ARG A 25 -11.57 -12.84 0.11
N GLU A 26 -12.74 -13.46 0.30
CA GLU A 26 -13.35 -13.71 1.62
C GLU A 26 -12.49 -14.68 2.46
N ALA A 27 -11.92 -15.73 1.83
CA ALA A 27 -10.99 -16.66 2.49
C ALA A 27 -9.68 -15.97 2.90
N LYS A 28 -9.08 -15.17 2.02
CA LYS A 28 -7.90 -14.34 2.36
C LYS A 28 -8.18 -13.37 3.51
N ALA A 29 -9.33 -12.69 3.48
CA ALA A 29 -9.73 -11.78 4.55
C ALA A 29 -9.97 -12.49 5.90
N SER A 30 -10.47 -13.74 5.86
CA SER A 30 -10.74 -14.53 7.07
C SER A 30 -9.46 -15.09 7.70
N GLN A 31 -8.49 -15.52 6.88
CA GLN A 31 -7.15 -15.90 7.36
C GLN A 31 -6.40 -14.69 7.94
N GLN A 32 -6.52 -13.54 7.29
CA GLN A 32 -5.94 -12.26 7.73
C GLN A 32 -6.43 -11.84 9.13
N ALA A 33 -7.72 -12.02 9.44
CA ALA A 33 -8.29 -11.69 10.76
C ALA A 33 -7.85 -12.62 11.90
N GLN A 34 -7.36 -13.83 11.58
CA GLN A 34 -6.94 -14.81 12.59
C GLN A 34 -5.46 -14.65 12.97
N ASP A 35 -4.59 -14.26 12.04
CA ASP A 35 -3.16 -14.09 12.30
C ASP A 35 -2.81 -12.78 13.04
N GLU A 36 -3.69 -11.77 13.01
CA GLU A 36 -3.51 -10.50 13.73
C GLU A 36 -3.42 -10.64 15.27
N HIS A 37 -3.97 -11.72 15.85
CA HIS A 37 -4.07 -11.87 17.31
C HIS A 37 -2.81 -12.43 17.98
N GLN A 38 -1.80 -12.87 17.22
CA GLN A 38 -0.71 -13.71 17.75
C GLN A 38 0.68 -13.02 17.79
N LEU A 39 0.77 -11.69 17.73
CA LEU A 39 2.06 -10.98 17.81
C LEU A 39 2.49 -10.64 19.25
N PRO A 40 3.74 -10.94 19.65
CA PRO A 40 4.29 -10.48 20.92
C PRO A 40 4.55 -8.97 20.88
N ARG A 41 3.94 -8.24 21.83
CA ARG A 41 4.12 -6.79 22.01
C ARG A 41 5.37 -6.51 22.83
N GLU A 42 6.52 -6.38 22.17
CA GLU A 42 7.66 -5.74 22.81
C GLU A 42 7.42 -4.22 22.91
N THR A 43 8.07 -3.52 23.82
CA THR A 43 7.97 -2.05 23.91
C THR A 43 9.17 -1.41 23.21
N VAL A 44 8.93 -0.56 22.20
CA VAL A 44 9.99 0.22 21.54
C VAL A 44 10.55 1.24 22.54
N GLY A 45 11.69 0.92 23.16
CA GLY A 45 12.49 1.89 23.89
C GLY A 45 13.25 2.78 22.91
N VAL A 46 12.60 3.81 22.38
CA VAL A 46 13.28 4.86 21.59
C VAL A 46 13.24 6.15 22.40
N GLU A 47 14.19 6.26 23.32
CA GLU A 47 14.54 7.53 23.96
C GLU A 47 15.48 8.29 23.02
N ARG A 48 14.91 8.85 21.94
CA ARG A 48 15.59 9.89 21.17
C ARG A 48 14.93 11.21 21.54
N SER A 49 15.70 12.14 22.09
CA SER A 49 15.22 13.51 22.28
C SER A 49 14.92 14.10 20.90
N LEU A 50 13.65 14.44 20.68
CA LEU A 50 13.25 15.16 19.48
C LEU A 50 13.83 16.58 19.54
N PRO A 51 14.25 17.16 18.40
CA PRO A 51 14.64 18.56 18.37
C PRO A 51 13.44 19.46 18.76
N PRO A 52 13.68 20.72 19.15
CA PRO A 52 12.62 21.68 19.41
C PRO A 52 11.62 21.76 18.25
N LEU A 53 10.33 21.91 18.57
CA LEU A 53 9.22 21.91 17.60
C LEU A 53 9.43 22.86 16.42
N ASP A 54 10.04 24.02 16.66
CA ASP A 54 10.26 25.02 15.61
C ASP A 54 11.33 24.58 14.61
N GLU A 55 12.35 23.86 15.04
CA GLU A 55 13.34 23.24 14.17
C GLU A 55 12.71 22.12 13.33
N LEU A 56 11.85 21.29 13.95
CA LEU A 56 11.13 20.22 13.26
C LEU A 56 10.21 20.76 12.16
N LYS A 57 9.49 21.86 12.42
CA LYS A 57 8.63 22.54 11.44
C LYS A 57 9.43 23.10 10.27
N LEU A 58 10.57 23.73 10.56
CA LEU A 58 11.45 24.27 9.52
C LEU A 58 11.91 23.14 8.57
N ARG A 59 12.32 22.00 9.14
CA ARG A 59 12.72 20.79 8.39
C ARG A 59 11.58 20.20 7.55
N ALA A 60 10.34 20.19 8.07
CA ALA A 60 9.19 19.69 7.32
C ALA A 60 8.89 20.56 6.09
N TRP A 61 8.94 21.89 6.23
CA TRP A 61 8.73 22.81 5.11
C TRP A 61 9.88 22.79 4.10
N GLU A 62 11.11 22.62 4.56
CA GLU A 62 12.27 22.40 3.69
C GLU A 62 12.12 21.11 2.88
N PHE A 63 11.73 20.01 3.52
CA PHE A 63 11.42 18.77 2.82
C PHE A 63 10.31 18.95 1.78
N TRP A 64 9.19 19.60 2.16
CA TRP A 64 8.07 19.88 1.26
C TRP A 64 8.50 20.69 0.02
N ARG A 65 9.33 21.72 0.23
CA ARG A 65 9.94 22.48 -0.87
C ARG A 65 10.89 21.62 -1.70
N GLY A 66 11.68 20.77 -1.07
CA GLY A 66 12.64 19.87 -1.72
C GLY A 66 11.98 18.84 -2.65
N ILE A 67 10.77 18.38 -2.34
CA ILE A 67 9.99 17.50 -3.23
C ILE A 67 9.16 18.26 -4.29
N GLY A 68 9.38 19.56 -4.46
CA GLY A 68 8.74 20.39 -5.49
C GLY A 68 7.42 21.03 -5.08
N SER A 69 7.05 21.05 -3.80
CA SER A 69 5.82 21.65 -3.27
C SER A 69 4.54 21.21 -4.02
N PRO A 70 4.26 19.90 -4.09
CA PRO A 70 3.19 19.36 -4.93
C PRO A 70 1.80 19.83 -4.48
N THR A 71 1.00 20.37 -5.40
CA THR A 71 -0.38 20.84 -5.15
C THR A 71 -1.43 19.85 -5.63
N CYS A 72 -1.10 19.03 -6.63
CA CYS A 72 -1.94 17.95 -7.13
C CYS A 72 -1.46 16.61 -6.57
N VAL A 73 -2.15 16.11 -5.55
CA VAL A 73 -1.77 14.91 -4.80
C VAL A 73 -2.78 13.79 -5.04
N LEU A 74 -2.32 12.64 -5.51
CA LEU A 74 -3.15 11.45 -5.65
C LEU A 74 -3.31 10.75 -4.28
N ALA A 75 -4.55 10.63 -3.82
CA ALA A 75 -4.87 9.99 -2.54
C ALA A 75 -4.60 8.47 -2.54
N PRO A 76 -4.33 7.87 -1.37
CA PRO A 76 -4.23 6.41 -1.22
C PRO A 76 -5.61 5.77 -1.37
N MET A 77 -5.74 4.76 -2.24
CA MET A 77 -7.00 4.05 -2.47
C MET A 77 -6.74 2.55 -2.64
N VAL A 78 -7.34 1.72 -1.77
CA VAL A 78 -7.18 0.26 -1.80
C VAL A 78 -7.75 -0.32 -3.10
N ASN A 79 -6.94 -1.09 -3.85
CA ASN A 79 -7.27 -1.64 -5.18
C ASN A 79 -7.47 -0.59 -6.29
N GLN A 80 -7.03 0.66 -6.09
CA GLN A 80 -7.22 1.76 -7.05
C GLN A 80 -6.02 2.71 -7.16
N SER A 81 -4.94 2.49 -6.41
CA SER A 81 -3.73 3.33 -6.49
C SER A 81 -2.46 2.50 -6.70
N GLU A 82 -2.57 1.38 -7.41
CA GLU A 82 -1.45 0.55 -7.87
C GLU A 82 -0.61 1.28 -8.93
N LEU A 83 0.62 0.81 -9.18
CA LEU A 83 1.58 1.48 -10.04
C LEU A 83 1.00 1.91 -11.41
N PRO A 84 0.27 1.06 -12.17
CA PRO A 84 -0.28 1.48 -13.46
C PRO A 84 -1.20 2.70 -13.37
N PHE A 85 -2.02 2.80 -12.31
CA PHE A 85 -2.90 3.94 -12.11
C PHE A 85 -2.13 5.19 -11.67
N ARG A 86 -1.11 5.04 -10.83
CA ARG A 86 -0.26 6.17 -10.42
C ARG A 86 0.51 6.75 -11.61
N LEU A 87 1.06 5.90 -12.48
CA LEU A 87 1.71 6.34 -13.72
C LEU A 87 0.72 7.04 -14.67
N LEU A 88 -0.52 6.56 -14.76
CA LEU A 88 -1.57 7.25 -15.50
C LEU A 88 -1.87 8.63 -14.88
N ALA A 89 -2.08 8.71 -13.57
CA ALA A 89 -2.34 9.96 -12.86
C ALA A 89 -1.20 10.97 -13.05
N ARG A 90 0.06 10.52 -13.07
CA ARG A 90 1.22 11.37 -13.36
C ARG A 90 1.19 11.97 -14.76
N LYS A 91 0.82 11.18 -15.77
CA LYS A 91 0.59 11.70 -17.14
C LYS A 91 -0.49 12.77 -17.20
N HIS A 92 -1.39 12.80 -16.21
CA HIS A 92 -2.45 13.78 -16.07
C HIS A 92 -2.18 14.86 -15.00
N GLY A 93 -0.93 15.01 -14.54
CA GLY A 93 -0.51 16.12 -13.69
C GLY A 93 -0.51 15.84 -12.19
N ALA A 94 -0.64 14.59 -11.75
CA ALA A 94 -0.33 14.25 -10.36
C ALA A 94 1.15 14.48 -10.07
N GLN A 95 1.44 15.28 -9.04
CA GLN A 95 2.80 15.69 -8.66
C GLN A 95 3.35 14.85 -7.51
N LEU A 96 2.47 14.32 -6.68
CA LEU A 96 2.77 13.42 -5.56
C LEU A 96 1.74 12.31 -5.56
N THR A 97 2.19 11.07 -5.38
CA THR A 97 1.32 9.91 -5.35
C THR A 97 1.48 9.14 -4.04
N TYR A 98 0.41 8.44 -3.65
CA TYR A 98 0.43 7.48 -2.55
C TYR A 98 0.28 6.05 -3.07
N THR A 99 0.89 5.08 -2.40
CA THR A 99 0.56 3.67 -2.59
C THR A 99 -0.89 3.40 -2.15
N PRO A 100 -1.47 2.23 -2.47
CA PRO A 100 -2.60 1.72 -1.70
C PRO A 100 -2.23 1.63 -0.22
N MET A 101 -3.23 1.59 0.65
CA MET A 101 -3.00 1.30 2.07
C MET A 101 -2.49 -0.14 2.21
N LEU A 102 -1.21 -0.29 2.57
CA LEU A 102 -0.54 -1.59 2.72
C LEU A 102 -0.69 -2.12 4.14
N HIS A 103 -0.95 -3.42 4.28
CA HIS A 103 -1.06 -4.05 5.59
C HIS A 103 0.34 -4.27 6.19
N SER A 104 0.66 -3.61 7.30
CA SER A 104 2.02 -3.62 7.86
C SER A 104 2.52 -5.02 8.23
N VAL A 105 1.66 -5.87 8.80
CA VAL A 105 2.00 -7.25 9.18
C VAL A 105 2.46 -8.05 7.98
N HIS A 106 1.64 -8.11 6.93
CA HIS A 106 1.97 -8.87 5.71
C HIS A 106 3.18 -8.26 5.02
N PHE A 107 3.26 -6.93 4.96
CA PHE A 107 4.39 -6.26 4.35
C PHE A 107 5.71 -6.55 5.09
N ALA A 108 5.68 -6.67 6.42
CA ALA A 108 6.85 -6.97 7.25
C ALA A 108 7.26 -8.45 7.21
N MET A 109 6.33 -9.38 6.97
CA MET A 109 6.58 -10.82 7.11
C MET A 109 6.65 -11.56 5.78
N GLU A 110 5.86 -11.15 4.78
CA GLU A 110 5.64 -11.92 3.56
C GLU A 110 6.23 -11.21 2.34
N GLU A 111 7.24 -11.85 1.72
CA GLU A 111 7.83 -11.33 0.49
C GLU A 111 6.86 -11.34 -0.68
N SER A 112 6.06 -12.40 -0.82
CA SER A 112 5.00 -12.49 -1.83
C SER A 112 4.04 -11.30 -1.75
N TYR A 113 3.62 -10.92 -0.54
CA TYR A 113 2.75 -9.75 -0.36
C TYR A 113 3.41 -8.46 -0.84
N ARG A 114 4.72 -8.27 -0.55
CA ARG A 114 5.46 -7.10 -1.03
C ARG A 114 5.52 -7.06 -2.55
N GLN A 115 5.88 -8.17 -3.20
CA GLN A 115 5.97 -8.24 -4.65
C GLN A 115 4.62 -8.01 -5.35
N ASP A 116 3.53 -8.53 -4.76
CA ASP A 116 2.19 -8.40 -5.32
C ASP A 116 1.60 -6.98 -5.16
N ASN A 117 1.98 -6.25 -4.09
CA ASN A 117 1.31 -5.01 -3.70
C ASN A 117 2.18 -3.75 -3.78
N PHE A 118 3.50 -3.89 -3.92
CA PHE A 118 4.42 -2.78 -3.97
C PHE A 118 5.44 -2.93 -5.10
N ASP A 119 5.27 -2.10 -6.13
CA ASP A 119 6.15 -2.00 -7.28
C ASP A 119 6.74 -0.58 -7.35
N PRO A 120 7.99 -0.38 -6.91
CA PRO A 120 8.66 0.91 -6.96
C PRO A 120 9.14 1.21 -8.39
N HIS A 121 8.73 2.37 -8.93
CA HIS A 121 9.14 2.80 -10.27
C HIS A 121 9.83 4.17 -10.26
N PRO A 122 10.92 4.40 -11.01
CA PRO A 122 11.63 5.67 -11.03
C PRO A 122 10.76 6.87 -11.43
N GLU A 123 9.88 6.69 -12.41
CA GLU A 123 8.94 7.74 -12.85
C GLU A 123 7.83 8.02 -11.84
N ASP A 124 7.66 7.16 -10.83
CA ASP A 124 6.62 7.32 -9.82
C ASP A 124 7.10 8.14 -8.61
N ARG A 125 8.09 9.03 -8.77
CA ARG A 125 8.64 9.86 -7.69
C ARG A 125 8.18 11.32 -7.80
N PRO A 126 7.88 12.02 -6.68
CA PRO A 126 7.88 11.54 -5.28
C PRO A 126 6.67 10.63 -4.96
N LEU A 127 6.89 9.55 -4.20
CA LEU A 127 5.89 8.57 -3.76
C LEU A 127 5.86 8.51 -2.24
N ILE A 128 4.67 8.46 -1.63
CA ILE A 128 4.50 8.16 -0.21
C ILE A 128 3.91 6.75 -0.05
N VAL A 129 4.51 5.96 0.82
CA VAL A 129 4.00 4.63 1.18
C VAL A 129 3.10 4.77 2.40
N GLN A 130 1.87 4.27 2.32
CA GLN A 130 0.92 4.26 3.43
C GLN A 130 0.81 2.86 4.01
N PHE A 131 1.04 2.72 5.32
CA PHE A 131 0.78 1.49 6.07
C PHE A 131 -0.47 1.64 6.95
N CYS A 132 -1.27 0.59 7.04
CA CYS A 132 -2.15 0.36 8.19
C CYS A 132 -1.47 -0.60 9.17
N GLY A 133 -1.67 -0.35 10.46
CA GLY A 133 -1.16 -1.18 11.55
C GLY A 133 -1.42 -0.53 12.90
N ASP A 134 -1.44 -1.34 13.93
CA ASP A 134 -1.68 -0.96 15.34
C ASP A 134 -0.50 -1.30 16.27
N ASP A 135 0.45 -2.12 15.80
CA ASP A 135 1.71 -2.43 16.49
C ASP A 135 2.91 -1.60 15.97
N PRO A 136 3.58 -0.80 16.82
CA PRO A 136 4.72 0.01 16.40
C PRO A 136 5.92 -0.76 15.84
N HIS A 137 6.21 -1.97 16.36
CA HIS A 137 7.36 -2.77 15.91
C HIS A 137 7.15 -3.30 14.51
N THR A 138 5.96 -3.82 14.26
CA THR A 138 5.55 -4.30 12.94
C THR A 138 5.57 -3.17 11.93
N LEU A 139 5.06 -1.99 12.31
CA LEU A 139 5.08 -0.81 11.43
C LEU A 139 6.51 -0.36 11.12
N LEU A 140 7.41 -0.35 12.11
CA LEU A 140 8.83 -0.06 11.89
C LEU A 140 9.50 -1.09 10.98
N LYS A 141 9.22 -2.38 11.18
CA LYS A 141 9.75 -3.46 10.34
C LYS A 141 9.27 -3.33 8.89
N ALA A 142 7.99 -3.00 8.69
CA ALA A 142 7.43 -2.73 7.37
C ALA A 142 8.07 -1.51 6.71
N ALA A 143 8.23 -0.41 7.45
CA ALA A 143 8.82 0.83 6.94
C ALA A 143 10.27 0.65 6.46
N LYS A 144 11.06 -0.16 7.17
CA LYS A 144 12.45 -0.48 6.78
C LYS A 144 12.59 -1.18 5.42
N HIS A 145 11.52 -1.79 4.90
CA HIS A 145 11.53 -2.38 3.56
C HIS A 145 11.36 -1.34 2.43
N VAL A 146 10.97 -0.10 2.76
CA VAL A 146 10.67 0.96 1.77
C VAL A 146 11.39 2.28 2.04
N GLU A 147 12.18 2.38 3.11
CA GLU A 147 13.02 3.54 3.36
C GLU A 147 14.14 3.61 2.31
N GLY A 148 14.26 4.76 1.63
CA GLY A 148 15.22 4.98 0.53
C GLY A 148 15.04 6.33 -0.14
#